data_AF-A0A7J7EEQ0-F1
#
_entry.id   AF-A0A7J7EEQ0-F1
#
_cell.length_a   1.000
_cell.length_b   1.000
_cell.length_c   1.000
_cell.angle_alpha   90.00
_cell.angle_beta   90.00
_cell.angle_gamma   90.00
#
_symmetry.space_group_name_H-M   'P 1'
#
loop_
_entity.id
_entity.type
_entity.pdbx_description
1 polymer ?
#
loop_
_entity_poly.entity_id
_entity_poly.type
_entity_poly.pdbx_seq_one_letter_code
_entity_poly.pdbx_strand_id
1 'polypeptide(L)'
;SGCGHLERAVSDSYHHSICSGSGEQVLNALIQNFTPKDSFVSLFFHFQPGCVNTTEVDIKKSSRMRNPHKTRKSVYGLQNDIRSHSPTHTPTPETKPPTEDELQQQIKYWQIQLDRHRLKMSKVADSLLSYTEQYLEYDPFLVPPDPSNPWLSDDTTFWELEASKEPSQQRVKRWGFGMDEALKDPVGREQFLKFLESEFSSENLRFWLAVEDLKKRPIREVPSRVQEIWQEFLAPGAPSAINLDSKSYDKTTQNVKEPGRYTFEDAQEHIYKLMKSDSYPRFIRSSAYQELLQAKKKSEHSMDRRTSFEKFAQNVGRNIPIFPCHKNCTPTLRASTNLL
;
A
#
# COMPACT_ATOMS: atom_id res chain seq x y z
N SER A 1 -9.70 49.12 5.01
CA SER A 1 -9.59 48.04 6.01
C SER A 1 -10.96 47.61 6.58
N GLY A 2 -11.99 47.40 5.74
CA GLY A 2 -13.37 47.19 6.24
C GLY A 2 -14.22 46.09 5.61
N CYS A 3 -13.90 45.55 4.42
CA CYS A 3 -14.79 44.57 3.76
C CYS A 3 -14.57 43.10 4.20
N GLY A 4 -13.45 42.76 4.84
CA GLY A 4 -13.09 41.36 5.11
C GLY A 4 -13.68 40.75 6.38
N HIS A 5 -14.33 41.55 7.25
CA HIS A 5 -14.90 41.08 8.52
C HIS A 5 -16.40 40.79 8.44
N LEU A 6 -17.16 41.43 7.54
CA LEU A 6 -18.60 41.17 7.39
C LEU A 6 -18.89 39.86 6.65
N GLU A 7 -18.13 39.52 5.60
CA GLU A 7 -18.37 38.27 4.84
C GLU A 7 -18.13 37.00 5.68
N ARG A 8 -17.22 37.06 6.66
CA ARG A 8 -16.93 35.91 7.54
C ARG A 8 -17.99 35.72 8.62
N ALA A 9 -18.47 36.81 9.22
CA ALA A 9 -19.48 36.75 10.27
C ALA A 9 -20.85 36.27 9.74
N VAL A 10 -21.21 36.61 8.50
CA VAL A 10 -22.44 36.13 7.87
C VAL A 10 -22.34 34.63 7.52
N SER A 11 -21.16 34.15 7.11
CA SER A 11 -20.96 32.74 6.74
C SER A 11 -21.03 31.78 7.93
N ASP A 12 -20.53 32.18 9.11
CA ASP A 12 -20.46 31.30 10.28
C ASP A 12 -21.82 31.21 11.02
N SER A 13 -22.61 32.30 11.05
CA SER A 13 -23.98 32.26 11.62
C SER A 13 -24.99 31.53 10.72
N TYR A 14 -24.81 31.57 9.40
CA TYR A 14 -25.65 30.83 8.44
C TYR A 14 -25.50 29.31 8.58
N HIS A 15 -24.29 28.83 8.86
CA HIS A 15 -24.01 27.40 8.91
C HIS A 15 -24.63 26.69 10.12
N HIS A 16 -24.86 27.42 11.22
CA HIS A 16 -25.29 26.80 12.48
C HIS A 16 -26.81 26.67 12.64
N SER A 17 -27.60 27.46 11.92
CA SER A 17 -29.07 27.50 12.07
C SER A 17 -29.85 26.70 11.01
N ILE A 18 -29.21 26.31 9.90
CA ILE A 18 -29.88 25.69 8.73
C ILE A 18 -29.79 24.14 8.73
N CYS A 19 -29.13 23.53 9.72
CA CYS A 19 -29.02 22.07 9.78
C CYS A 19 -30.24 21.34 10.37
N SER A 20 -31.34 22.01 10.77
CA SER A 20 -32.36 21.34 11.61
C SER A 20 -33.85 21.60 11.36
N GLY A 21 -34.30 22.12 10.20
CA GLY A 21 -35.73 21.96 9.95
C GLY A 21 -36.40 22.47 8.69
N SER A 22 -37.72 22.29 8.76
CA SER A 22 -38.72 22.49 7.71
C SER A 22 -38.63 23.88 7.08
N GLY A 23 -39.21 24.04 5.88
CA GLY A 23 -39.18 25.32 5.12
C GLY A 23 -39.64 26.55 5.92
N GLU A 24 -40.38 26.36 7.01
CA GLU A 24 -40.78 27.39 7.96
C GLU A 24 -39.61 27.95 8.78
N GLN A 25 -38.63 27.11 9.16
CA GLN A 25 -37.41 27.55 9.84
C GLN A 25 -36.49 28.35 8.92
N VAL A 26 -36.39 27.94 7.65
CA VAL A 26 -35.63 28.67 6.63
C VAL A 26 -36.24 30.06 6.40
N LEU A 27 -37.58 30.13 6.30
CA LEU A 27 -38.30 31.40 6.14
C LEU A 27 -38.10 32.32 7.35
N ASN A 28 -38.20 31.79 8.57
CA ASN A 28 -37.96 32.56 9.80
C ASN A 28 -36.51 33.07 9.90
N ALA A 29 -35.52 32.26 9.49
CA ALA A 29 -34.13 32.68 9.43
C ALA A 29 -33.89 33.77 8.38
N LEU A 30 -34.55 33.70 7.22
CA LEU A 30 -34.48 34.75 6.19
C LEU A 30 -35.12 36.07 6.69
N ILE A 31 -36.28 36.00 7.36
CA ILE A 31 -36.98 37.18 7.90
C ILE A 31 -36.17 37.87 9.00
N GLN A 32 -35.44 37.11 9.84
CA GLN A 32 -34.59 37.69 10.87
C GLN A 32 -33.30 38.32 10.34
N ASN A 33 -32.77 37.86 9.20
CA ASN A 33 -31.47 38.29 8.68
C ASN A 33 -31.53 39.33 7.55
N PHE A 34 -32.70 39.57 6.92
CA PHE A 34 -32.85 40.54 5.83
C PHE A 34 -33.83 41.68 6.18
N THR A 35 -33.52 42.91 5.78
CA THR A 35 -34.40 44.09 5.97
C THR A 35 -35.04 44.52 4.63
N PRO A 36 -36.11 45.35 4.61
CA PRO A 36 -37.01 45.50 3.45
C PRO A 36 -36.38 46.05 2.15
N LYS A 37 -35.12 46.47 2.15
CA LYS A 37 -34.42 46.91 0.93
C LYS A 37 -33.97 45.75 0.04
N ASP A 38 -34.04 44.52 0.53
CA ASP A 38 -33.59 43.31 -0.16
C ASP A 38 -34.74 42.60 -0.89
N SER A 39 -35.57 43.35 -1.63
CA SER A 39 -36.80 42.86 -2.30
C SER A 39 -36.57 41.87 -3.46
N PHE A 40 -35.39 41.28 -3.58
CA PHE A 40 -35.04 40.26 -4.58
C PHE A 40 -34.29 39.11 -3.89
N VAL A 41 -34.99 38.39 -3.00
CA VAL A 41 -34.42 37.21 -2.33
C VAL A 41 -34.37 36.05 -3.33
N SER A 42 -33.15 35.72 -3.78
CA SER A 42 -32.85 34.63 -4.70
C SER A 42 -33.10 33.28 -4.03
N LEU A 43 -34.24 32.66 -4.33
CA LEU A 43 -34.68 31.39 -3.76
C LEU A 43 -34.18 30.20 -4.61
N PHE A 44 -32.89 30.17 -4.97
CA PHE A 44 -32.46 29.27 -6.05
C PHE A 44 -31.85 27.93 -5.64
N PHE A 45 -31.37 27.73 -4.41
CA PHE A 45 -30.78 26.44 -4.03
C PHE A 45 -30.95 26.15 -2.54
N HIS A 46 -32.13 25.70 -2.13
CA HIS A 46 -32.34 25.15 -0.79
C HIS A 46 -32.67 23.66 -0.91
N PHE A 47 -31.79 22.84 -0.35
CA PHE A 47 -31.97 21.40 -0.25
C PHE A 47 -32.57 21.08 1.11
N GLN A 48 -33.42 20.05 1.17
CA GLN A 48 -33.96 19.57 2.45
C GLN A 48 -32.81 19.10 3.36
N PRO A 49 -32.81 19.41 4.67
CA PRO A 49 -31.80 18.91 5.59
C PRO A 49 -31.70 17.38 5.52
N GLY A 50 -30.48 16.87 5.38
CA GLY A 50 -30.20 15.44 5.15
C GLY A 50 -30.13 15.02 3.68
N CYS A 51 -30.55 15.88 2.73
CA CYS A 51 -30.27 15.67 1.31
C CYS A 51 -28.87 16.18 0.96
N VAL A 52 -28.19 15.43 0.09
CA VAL A 52 -26.89 15.85 -0.46
C VAL A 52 -27.09 17.12 -1.28
N ASN A 53 -26.38 18.18 -0.91
CA ASN A 53 -26.32 19.41 -1.68
C ASN A 53 -25.29 19.27 -2.80
N THR A 54 -25.76 19.07 -4.03
CA THR A 54 -24.90 18.88 -5.21
C THR A 54 -24.17 20.15 -5.66
N THR A 55 -24.49 21.31 -5.05
CA THR A 55 -23.81 22.59 -5.30
C THR A 55 -22.62 22.81 -4.36
N GLU A 56 -22.43 21.97 -3.34
CA GLU A 56 -21.25 22.01 -2.49
C GLU A 56 -20.01 21.62 -3.31
N VAL A 57 -19.04 22.53 -3.34
CA VAL A 57 -17.78 22.33 -4.06
C VAL A 57 -16.66 22.21 -3.05
N ASP A 58 -15.81 21.19 -3.22
CA ASP A 58 -14.60 21.00 -2.42
C ASP A 58 -13.78 22.29 -2.32
N ILE A 59 -13.31 22.61 -1.11
CA ILE A 59 -12.64 23.87 -0.80
C ILE A 59 -11.41 24.12 -1.69
N LYS A 60 -10.69 23.06 -2.09
CA LYS A 60 -9.53 23.19 -2.99
C LYS A 60 -9.98 23.50 -4.40
N LYS A 61 -11.08 22.90 -4.88
CA LYS A 61 -11.66 23.20 -6.20
C LYS A 61 -12.19 24.65 -6.24
N SER A 62 -12.88 25.09 -5.20
CA SER A 62 -13.35 26.48 -5.03
C SER A 62 -12.21 27.49 -5.04
N SER A 63 -11.11 27.21 -4.32
CA SER A 63 -9.93 28.09 -4.30
C SER A 63 -9.24 28.21 -5.66
N ARG A 64 -9.24 27.16 -6.49
CA ARG A 64 -8.62 27.16 -7.83
C ARG A 64 -9.45 27.94 -8.85
N MET A 65 -10.77 27.80 -8.77
CA MET A 65 -11.69 28.56 -9.61
C MET A 65 -11.59 30.07 -9.37
N ARG A 66 -11.35 30.48 -8.12
CA ARG A 66 -11.20 31.91 -7.76
C ARG A 66 -9.84 32.51 -8.12
N ASN A 67 -8.79 31.69 -8.28
CA ASN A 67 -7.44 32.16 -8.62
C ASN A 67 -6.78 31.27 -9.70
N PRO A 68 -7.21 31.39 -10.97
CA PRO A 68 -6.69 30.55 -12.06
C PRO A 68 -5.17 30.68 -12.24
N HIS A 69 -4.65 31.90 -12.09
CA HIS A 69 -3.22 32.21 -12.28
C HIS A 69 -2.29 31.64 -11.20
N LYS A 70 -2.81 31.33 -9.99
CA LYS A 70 -2.02 30.70 -8.91
C LYS A 70 -1.97 29.17 -9.02
N THR A 71 -2.83 28.58 -9.83
CA THR A 71 -2.97 27.12 -9.97
C THR A 71 -1.99 26.51 -10.99
N ARG A 72 -1.15 27.35 -11.60
CA ARG A 72 -0.38 27.01 -12.80
C ARG A 72 1.02 26.46 -12.52
N LYS A 73 1.16 25.53 -11.58
CA LYS A 73 2.37 24.71 -11.43
C LYS A 73 1.99 23.24 -11.30
N SER A 74 1.79 22.59 -12.46
CA SER A 74 1.86 21.14 -12.56
C SER A 74 3.32 20.72 -12.34
N VAL A 75 3.54 19.71 -11.51
CA VAL A 75 4.86 19.09 -11.27
C VAL A 75 5.36 18.34 -12.52
N TYR A 76 4.46 18.06 -13.47
CA TYR A 76 4.78 17.43 -14.74
C TYR A 76 4.48 18.39 -15.90
N GLY A 77 5.43 19.29 -16.18
CA GLY A 77 5.58 19.97 -17.47
C GLY A 77 4.72 21.20 -17.76
N LEU A 78 5.26 22.04 -18.66
CA LEU A 78 4.58 23.17 -19.28
C LEU A 78 3.29 22.70 -19.95
N GLN A 79 2.15 23.11 -19.42
CA GLN A 79 0.85 22.88 -20.03
C GLN A 79 0.74 23.82 -21.24
N ASN A 80 1.00 23.30 -22.45
CA ASN A 80 0.40 23.89 -23.65
C ASN A 80 -1.10 23.59 -23.59
N ASP A 81 -1.88 24.66 -23.45
CA ASP A 81 -3.33 24.65 -23.25
C ASP A 81 -4.06 24.08 -24.47
N ILE A 82 -4.35 22.78 -24.47
CA ILE A 82 -5.44 22.20 -25.26
C ILE A 82 -6.16 21.16 -24.39
N ARG A 83 -7.05 21.63 -23.51
CA ARG A 83 -8.17 20.82 -23.04
C ARG A 83 -9.48 21.55 -23.33
N SER A 84 -10.31 20.83 -24.08
CA SER A 84 -11.65 21.14 -24.51
C SER A 84 -12.54 21.60 -23.35
N HIS A 85 -12.87 22.89 -23.34
CA HIS A 85 -13.99 23.43 -22.58
C HIS A 85 -15.14 23.72 -23.54
N SER A 86 -16.37 23.37 -23.14
CA SER A 86 -17.62 23.79 -23.78
C SER A 86 -17.68 25.31 -23.95
N PRO A 87 -18.43 25.84 -24.94
CA PRO A 87 -18.27 27.20 -25.43
C PRO A 87 -18.93 28.18 -24.46
N THR A 88 -18.18 28.67 -23.47
CA THR A 88 -18.50 29.90 -22.77
C THR A 88 -17.41 30.90 -23.08
N HIS A 89 -17.83 32.04 -23.62
CA HIS A 89 -17.03 33.08 -24.24
C HIS A 89 -16.14 33.80 -23.21
N THR A 90 -15.09 33.16 -22.71
CA THR A 90 -14.00 33.85 -22.01
C THR A 90 -13.01 34.37 -23.05
N PRO A 91 -12.62 35.66 -23.03
CA PRO A 91 -11.59 36.16 -23.92
C PRO A 91 -10.32 35.33 -23.74
N THR A 92 -9.81 34.81 -24.85
CA THR A 92 -8.55 34.06 -24.92
C THR A 92 -7.46 34.91 -24.25
N PRO A 93 -6.77 34.41 -23.22
CA PRO A 93 -5.70 35.17 -22.59
C PRO A 93 -4.63 35.45 -23.65
N GLU A 94 -4.30 36.73 -23.87
CA GLU A 94 -3.22 37.13 -24.78
C GLU A 94 -1.94 36.40 -24.38
N THR A 95 -1.47 35.52 -25.27
CA THR A 95 -0.16 34.86 -25.13
C THR A 95 0.91 35.92 -25.27
N LYS A 96 1.32 36.50 -24.14
CA LYS A 96 2.53 37.33 -24.08
C LYS A 96 3.70 36.50 -24.60
N PRO A 97 4.56 37.04 -25.47
CA PRO A 97 5.75 36.33 -25.89
C PRO A 97 6.60 36.01 -24.66
N PRO A 98 7.12 34.78 -24.54
CA PRO A 98 7.89 34.37 -23.38
C PRO A 98 9.15 35.22 -23.27
N THR A 99 9.55 35.51 -22.03
CA THR A 99 10.82 36.22 -21.79
C THR A 99 12.00 35.30 -22.10
N GLU A 100 13.19 35.88 -22.31
CA GLU A 100 14.41 35.12 -22.56
C GLU A 100 14.71 34.11 -21.43
N ASP A 101 14.51 34.51 -20.17
CA ASP A 101 14.67 33.63 -19.00
C ASP A 101 13.70 32.44 -19.01
N GLU A 102 12.44 32.67 -19.41
CA GLU A 102 11.43 31.61 -19.54
C GLU A 102 11.81 30.62 -20.65
N LEU A 103 12.33 31.12 -21.77
CA LEU A 103 12.84 30.27 -22.85
C LEU A 103 14.04 29.44 -22.40
N GLN A 104 14.99 30.02 -21.67
CA GLN A 104 16.12 29.28 -21.13
C GLN A 104 15.68 28.18 -20.14
N GLN A 105 14.69 28.46 -19.30
CA GLN A 105 14.11 27.45 -18.40
C GLN A 105 13.40 26.33 -19.17
N GLN A 106 12.66 26.66 -20.23
CA GLN A 106 12.02 25.67 -21.08
C GLN A 106 13.04 24.76 -21.76
N ILE A 107 14.13 25.32 -22.29
CA ILE A 107 15.22 24.54 -22.91
C ILE A 107 15.82 23.58 -21.89
N LYS A 108 16.18 24.07 -20.69
CA LYS A 108 16.71 23.21 -19.61
C LYS A 108 15.73 22.10 -19.23
N TYR A 109 14.45 22.43 -19.10
CA TYR A 109 13.41 21.46 -18.80
C TYR A 109 13.32 20.36 -19.87
N TRP A 110 13.26 20.75 -21.15
CA TRP A 110 13.16 19.79 -22.26
C TRP A 110 14.41 18.93 -22.39
N GLN A 111 15.59 19.50 -22.18
CA GLN A 111 16.84 18.75 -22.17
C GLN A 111 16.80 17.64 -21.12
N ILE A 112 16.41 17.96 -19.88
CA ILE A 112 16.23 16.97 -18.81
C ILE A 112 15.19 15.91 -19.21
N GLN A 113 14.09 16.28 -19.88
CA GLN A 113 13.09 15.30 -20.32
C GLN A 113 13.60 14.37 -21.42
N LEU A 114 14.51 14.84 -22.29
CA LEU A 114 15.12 14.03 -23.35
C LEU A 114 16.15 13.05 -22.79
N ASP A 115 16.93 13.46 -21.78
CA ASP A 115 17.96 12.62 -21.15
C ASP A 115 17.38 11.46 -20.30
N ARG A 116 16.06 11.48 -20.05
CA ARG A 116 15.37 10.39 -19.33
C ARG A 116 15.29 9.13 -20.19
N HIS A 117 15.92 8.06 -19.70
CA HIS A 117 15.81 6.72 -20.26
C HIS A 117 14.35 6.25 -20.26
N ARG A 118 13.85 5.84 -21.43
CA ARG A 118 12.48 5.34 -21.63
C ARG A 118 12.48 3.90 -22.09
N LEU A 119 11.48 3.15 -21.67
CA LEU A 119 11.23 1.78 -22.12
C LEU A 119 10.12 1.78 -23.18
N LYS A 120 10.16 0.78 -24.08
CA LYS A 120 9.08 0.56 -25.06
C LYS A 120 7.80 0.17 -24.34
N MET A 121 6.64 0.64 -24.83
CA MET A 121 5.34 0.33 -24.23
C MET A 121 5.06 -1.16 -24.13
N SER A 122 5.47 -1.96 -25.12
CA SER A 122 5.35 -3.42 -25.05
C SER A 122 6.11 -4.01 -23.86
N LYS A 123 7.36 -3.58 -23.63
CA LYS A 123 8.15 -4.04 -22.47
C LYS A 123 7.56 -3.61 -21.14
N VAL A 124 6.99 -2.41 -21.07
CA VAL A 124 6.28 -1.95 -19.87
C VAL A 124 5.04 -2.80 -19.61
N ALA A 125 4.22 -3.04 -20.65
CA ALA A 125 3.01 -3.84 -20.54
C ALA A 125 3.32 -5.29 -20.12
N ASP A 126 4.27 -5.94 -20.79
CA ASP A 126 4.70 -7.32 -20.47
C ASP A 126 5.17 -7.42 -19.02
N SER A 127 5.97 -6.45 -18.55
CA SER A 127 6.47 -6.43 -17.17
C SER A 127 5.36 -6.25 -16.14
N LEU A 128 4.37 -5.40 -16.41
CA LEU A 128 3.24 -5.16 -15.50
C LEU A 128 2.30 -6.36 -15.43
N LEU A 129 2.04 -7.00 -16.58
CA LEU A 129 1.23 -8.22 -16.65
C LEU A 129 1.90 -9.35 -15.87
N SER A 130 3.18 -9.62 -16.15
CA SER A 130 3.94 -10.67 -15.45
C SER A 130 4.03 -10.43 -13.93
N TYR A 131 4.24 -9.18 -13.50
CA TYR A 131 4.20 -8.83 -12.08
C TYR A 131 2.82 -9.10 -11.48
N THR A 132 1.74 -8.69 -12.15
CA THR A 132 0.38 -8.90 -11.63
C THR A 132 0.04 -10.39 -11.53
N GLU A 133 0.37 -11.17 -12.56
CA GLU A 133 0.17 -12.63 -12.57
C GLU A 133 0.93 -13.33 -11.44
N GLN A 134 2.16 -12.87 -11.14
CA GLN A 134 2.98 -13.43 -10.07
C GLN A 134 2.35 -13.27 -8.67
N TYR A 135 1.62 -12.19 -8.42
CA TYR A 135 0.98 -11.90 -7.13
C TYR A 135 -0.52 -12.24 -7.11
N LEU A 136 -1.10 -12.74 -8.19
CA LEU A 136 -2.52 -13.02 -8.30
C LEU A 136 -3.02 -14.01 -7.22
N GLU A 137 -2.22 -15.03 -6.88
CA GLU A 137 -2.51 -15.98 -5.79
C GLU A 137 -2.51 -15.35 -4.39
N TYR A 138 -1.96 -14.14 -4.24
CA TYR A 138 -1.81 -13.43 -2.95
C TYR A 138 -2.78 -12.26 -2.82
N ASP A 139 -3.62 -12.00 -3.81
CA ASP A 139 -4.63 -10.95 -3.78
C ASP A 139 -5.94 -11.48 -3.15
N PRO A 140 -6.33 -11.04 -1.94
CA PRO A 140 -7.52 -11.52 -1.26
C PRO A 140 -8.83 -11.22 -1.99
N PHE A 141 -8.84 -10.30 -2.97
CA PHE A 141 -10.02 -10.00 -3.79
C PHE A 141 -10.19 -10.97 -4.97
N LEU A 142 -9.10 -11.60 -5.42
CA LEU A 142 -9.12 -12.53 -6.56
C LEU A 142 -9.09 -13.98 -6.08
N VAL A 143 -8.30 -14.27 -5.05
CA VAL A 143 -8.14 -15.61 -4.46
C VAL A 143 -8.42 -15.52 -2.96
N PRO A 144 -9.40 -16.28 -2.42
CA PRO A 144 -9.69 -16.28 -0.99
C PRO A 144 -8.45 -16.72 -0.17
N PRO A 145 -8.08 -15.97 0.88
CA PRO A 145 -6.97 -16.35 1.74
C PRO A 145 -7.32 -17.57 2.60
N ASP A 146 -6.31 -18.39 2.94
CA ASP A 146 -6.41 -19.55 3.83
C ASP A 146 -6.12 -19.12 5.28
N PRO A 147 -7.00 -19.37 6.27
CA PRO A 147 -8.23 -20.17 6.18
C PRO A 147 -9.46 -19.42 5.64
N SER A 148 -9.58 -18.12 5.92
CA SER A 148 -10.68 -17.29 5.42
C SER A 148 -10.33 -15.81 5.46
N ASN A 149 -11.07 -14.97 4.74
CA ASN A 149 -10.92 -13.51 4.78
C ASN A 149 -11.57 -12.96 6.07
N PRO A 150 -10.81 -12.35 7.00
CA PRO A 150 -11.34 -11.89 8.28
C PRO A 150 -12.49 -10.89 8.17
N TRP A 151 -12.54 -10.11 7.08
CA TRP A 151 -13.61 -9.13 6.85
C TRP A 151 -14.95 -9.77 6.44
N LEU A 152 -14.93 -11.04 6.03
CA LEU A 152 -16.13 -11.78 5.60
C LEU A 152 -16.57 -12.84 6.62
N SER A 153 -15.62 -13.39 7.38
CA SER A 153 -15.86 -14.47 8.34
C SER A 153 -15.85 -14.03 9.80
N ASP A 154 -15.44 -12.79 10.09
CA ASP A 154 -15.17 -12.29 11.45
C ASP A 154 -14.15 -13.15 12.24
N ASP A 155 -13.33 -13.94 11.53
CA ASP A 155 -12.25 -14.78 12.07
C ASP A 155 -10.89 -14.13 11.81
N THR A 156 -10.17 -13.75 12.88
CA THR A 156 -8.87 -13.09 12.80
C THR A 156 -7.68 -14.04 12.62
N THR A 157 -7.91 -15.35 12.53
CA THR A 157 -6.85 -16.38 12.41
C THR A 157 -5.87 -16.09 11.27
N PHE A 158 -6.34 -15.60 10.12
CA PHE A 158 -5.46 -15.26 9.00
C PHE A 158 -4.42 -14.19 9.36
N TRP A 159 -4.80 -13.14 10.10
CA TRP A 159 -3.87 -12.09 10.51
C TRP A 159 -2.84 -12.59 11.52
N GLU A 160 -3.25 -13.49 12.42
CA GLU A 160 -2.34 -14.13 13.39
C GLU A 160 -1.30 -15.01 12.69
N LEU A 161 -1.72 -15.78 11.67
CA LEU A 161 -0.82 -16.59 10.85
C LEU A 161 0.18 -15.74 10.07
N GLU A 162 -0.26 -14.63 9.48
CA GLU A 162 0.63 -13.70 8.75
C GLU A 162 1.60 -12.97 9.69
N ALA A 163 1.22 -12.70 10.95
CA ALA A 163 2.10 -12.12 11.97
C ALA A 163 3.02 -13.14 12.65
N SER A 164 2.75 -14.44 12.47
CA SER A 164 3.51 -15.52 13.10
C SER A 164 5.00 -15.49 12.75
N LYS A 165 5.82 -16.00 13.68
CA LYS A 165 7.25 -16.27 13.45
C LYS A 165 7.48 -17.52 12.62
N GLU A 166 6.49 -18.41 12.54
CA GLU A 166 6.51 -19.60 11.68
C GLU A 166 5.80 -19.26 10.36
N PRO A 167 6.54 -19.00 9.28
CA PRO A 167 5.96 -18.51 8.04
C PRO A 167 5.22 -19.63 7.31
N SER A 168 4.07 -19.29 6.73
CA SER A 168 3.32 -20.22 5.86
C SER A 168 4.12 -20.53 4.59
N GLN A 169 3.81 -21.65 3.93
CA GLN A 169 4.45 -22.01 2.66
C GLN A 169 4.27 -20.93 1.58
N GLN A 170 3.10 -20.28 1.52
CA GLN A 170 2.84 -19.18 0.60
C GLN A 170 3.73 -17.97 0.92
N ARG A 171 3.83 -17.59 2.20
CA ARG A 171 4.71 -16.50 2.64
C ARG A 171 6.18 -16.76 2.29
N VAL A 172 6.67 -18.00 2.48
CA VAL A 172 8.02 -18.40 2.06
C VAL A 172 8.18 -18.37 0.53
N LYS A 173 7.21 -18.91 -0.24
CA LYS A 173 7.21 -18.90 -1.71
C LYS A 173 7.35 -17.48 -2.27
N ARG A 174 6.72 -16.50 -1.63
CA ARG A 174 6.76 -15.08 -2.00
C ARG A 174 8.16 -14.48 -1.91
N TRP A 175 9.00 -14.92 -0.98
CA TRP A 175 10.40 -14.48 -0.93
C TRP A 175 11.16 -14.85 -2.21
N GLY A 176 10.81 -15.98 -2.83
CA GLY A 176 11.38 -16.40 -4.12
C GLY A 176 11.13 -15.43 -5.29
N PHE A 177 10.20 -14.47 -5.17
CA PHE A 177 9.92 -13.50 -6.22
C PHE A 177 11.01 -12.44 -6.37
N GLY A 178 11.74 -12.16 -5.30
CA GLY A 178 12.86 -11.22 -5.32
C GLY A 178 13.33 -10.83 -3.92
N MET A 179 14.55 -10.29 -3.86
CA MET A 179 15.17 -9.88 -2.60
C MET A 179 14.32 -8.88 -1.81
N ASP A 180 13.59 -8.00 -2.50
CA ASP A 180 12.72 -7.02 -1.88
C ASP A 180 11.60 -7.66 -1.05
N GLU A 181 11.08 -8.82 -1.45
CA GLU A 181 10.02 -9.51 -0.71
C GLU A 181 10.56 -10.12 0.59
N ALA A 182 11.74 -10.75 0.56
CA ALA A 182 12.40 -11.22 1.78
C ALA A 182 12.83 -10.06 2.69
N LEU A 183 13.29 -8.93 2.14
CA LEU A 183 13.74 -7.79 2.94
C LEU A 183 12.58 -7.03 3.62
N LYS A 184 11.38 -7.03 3.04
CA LYS A 184 10.18 -6.48 3.68
C LYS A 184 9.69 -7.38 4.82
N ASP A 185 9.84 -8.69 4.68
CA ASP A 185 9.42 -9.67 5.66
C ASP A 185 10.41 -9.76 6.84
N PRO A 186 9.99 -9.58 8.11
CA PRO A 186 10.88 -9.76 9.26
C PRO A 186 11.52 -11.14 9.35
N VAL A 187 10.75 -12.21 9.08
CA VAL A 187 11.23 -13.59 9.13
C VAL A 187 12.10 -13.88 7.90
N GLY A 188 11.72 -13.36 6.73
CA GLY A 188 12.53 -13.47 5.51
C GLY A 188 13.91 -12.85 5.68
N ARG A 189 13.99 -11.66 6.30
CA ARG A 189 15.26 -11.02 6.67
C ARG A 189 16.10 -11.86 7.61
N GLU A 190 15.50 -12.44 8.64
CA GLU A 190 16.20 -13.28 9.62
C GLU A 190 16.78 -14.54 8.96
N GLN A 191 16.01 -15.23 8.12
CA GLN A 191 16.48 -16.42 7.41
C GLN A 191 17.59 -16.08 6.40
N PHE A 192 17.46 -14.96 5.68
CA PHE A 192 18.50 -14.52 4.77
C PHE A 192 19.78 -14.11 5.53
N LEU A 193 19.65 -13.40 6.65
CA LEU A 193 20.80 -13.05 7.51
C LEU A 193 21.51 -14.30 8.03
N LYS A 194 20.77 -15.28 8.56
CA LYS A 194 21.31 -16.55 9.04
C LYS A 194 22.06 -17.32 7.95
N PHE A 195 21.55 -17.30 6.72
CA PHE A 195 22.25 -17.86 5.58
C PHE A 195 23.58 -17.13 5.31
N LEU A 196 23.58 -15.79 5.29
CA LEU A 196 24.80 -15.02 5.08
C LEU A 196 25.82 -15.20 6.21
N GLU A 197 25.38 -15.37 7.45
CA GLU A 197 26.25 -15.69 8.59
C GLU A 197 26.95 -17.04 8.40
N SER A 198 26.23 -18.04 7.88
CA SER A 198 26.81 -19.36 7.56
C SER A 198 27.86 -19.30 6.44
N GLU A 199 27.76 -18.29 5.57
CA GLU A 199 28.73 -18.03 4.49
C GLU A 199 29.73 -16.92 4.83
N PHE A 200 29.76 -16.44 6.09
CA PHE A 200 30.66 -15.36 6.53
C PHE A 200 30.56 -14.08 5.67
N SER A 201 29.36 -13.71 5.25
CA SER A 201 29.09 -12.52 4.40
C SER A 201 27.93 -11.65 4.90
N SER A 202 27.62 -11.74 6.20
CA SER A 202 26.48 -11.06 6.83
C SER A 202 26.65 -9.55 6.97
N GLU A 203 27.88 -9.04 6.92
CA GLU A 203 28.21 -7.61 7.00
C GLU A 203 27.48 -6.77 5.94
N ASN A 204 27.28 -7.33 4.74
CA ASN A 204 26.58 -6.64 3.65
C ASN A 204 25.12 -6.33 4.00
N LEU A 205 24.39 -7.33 4.52
CA LEU A 205 23.01 -7.14 4.92
C LEU A 205 22.91 -6.29 6.19
N ARG A 206 23.81 -6.47 7.15
CA ARG A 206 23.85 -5.66 8.38
C ARG A 206 24.07 -4.19 8.06
N PHE A 207 25.01 -3.87 7.17
CA PHE A 207 25.22 -2.51 6.68
C PHE A 207 23.96 -1.97 6.01
N TRP A 208 23.36 -2.72 5.08
CA TRP A 208 22.16 -2.28 4.36
C TRP A 208 21.00 -1.96 5.32
N LEU A 209 20.77 -2.82 6.32
CA LEU A 209 19.76 -2.62 7.36
C LEU A 209 20.08 -1.42 8.26
N ALA A 210 21.35 -1.19 8.59
CA ALA A 210 21.77 -0.04 9.38
C ALA A 210 21.50 1.29 8.66
N VAL A 211 21.70 1.33 7.33
CA VAL A 211 21.36 2.50 6.50
C VAL A 211 19.84 2.69 6.38
N GLU A 212 19.06 1.60 6.25
CA GLU A 212 17.59 1.68 6.29
C GLU A 212 17.05 2.20 7.62
N ASP A 213 17.67 1.81 8.74
CA ASP A 213 17.37 2.34 10.07
C ASP A 213 17.71 3.83 10.15
N LEU A 214 18.91 4.24 9.70
CA LEU A 214 19.35 5.64 9.67
C LEU A 214 18.32 6.55 8.99
N LYS A 215 17.77 6.13 7.84
CA LYS A 215 16.77 6.89 7.09
C LYS A 215 15.48 7.13 7.88
N LYS A 216 15.14 6.25 8.83
CA LYS A 216 13.92 6.29 9.65
C LYS A 216 14.11 6.99 10.99
N ARG A 217 15.34 7.26 11.42
CA ARG A 217 15.61 7.91 12.72
C ARG A 217 15.18 9.38 12.79
N PRO A 218 14.95 9.93 13.99
CA PRO A 218 14.81 11.38 14.18
C PRO A 218 16.04 12.14 13.69
N ILE A 219 15.87 13.35 13.12
CA ILE A 219 16.98 14.10 12.49
C ILE A 219 18.14 14.40 13.46
N ARG A 220 17.83 14.56 14.75
CA ARG A 220 18.81 14.80 15.82
C ARG A 220 19.77 13.63 16.06
N GLU A 221 19.37 12.40 15.72
CA GLU A 221 20.16 11.17 15.92
C GLU A 221 20.95 10.79 14.66
N VAL A 222 20.66 11.41 13.51
CA VAL A 222 21.31 11.10 12.23
C VAL A 222 22.82 11.32 12.29
N PRO A 223 23.36 12.44 12.84
CA PRO A 223 24.81 12.66 12.83
C PRO A 223 25.60 11.60 13.62
N SER A 224 25.11 11.22 14.81
CA SER A 224 25.77 10.19 15.62
C SER A 224 25.67 8.82 14.96
N ARG A 225 24.49 8.47 14.42
CA ARG A 225 24.27 7.19 13.75
C ARG A 225 25.11 7.05 12.48
N VAL A 226 25.34 8.13 11.75
CA VAL A 226 26.26 8.13 10.59
C VAL A 226 27.68 7.75 11.01
N GLN A 227 28.18 8.31 12.11
CA GLN A 227 29.52 7.99 12.60
C GLN A 227 29.63 6.54 13.07
N GLU A 228 28.62 6.01 13.77
CA GLU A 228 28.57 4.60 14.18
C GLU A 228 28.66 3.65 12.97
N ILE A 229 27.82 3.87 11.94
CA ILE A 229 27.82 3.05 10.73
C ILE A 229 29.16 3.16 10.00
N TRP A 230 29.74 4.35 9.94
CA TRP A 230 31.06 4.54 9.34
C TRP A 230 32.13 3.73 10.06
N GLN A 231 32.20 3.80 11.40
CA GLN A 231 33.19 3.08 12.19
C GLN A 231 33.00 1.56 12.14
N GLU A 232 31.77 1.07 12.07
CA GLU A 232 31.46 -0.36 12.05
C GLU A 232 31.76 -1.03 10.70
N PHE A 233 31.51 -0.34 9.58
CA PHE A 233 31.51 -0.96 8.25
C PHE A 233 32.52 -0.40 7.24
N LEU A 234 32.98 0.85 7.37
CA LEU A 234 33.73 1.54 6.31
C LEU A 234 35.06 2.17 6.76
N ALA A 235 35.24 2.42 8.05
CA ALA A 235 36.47 2.96 8.59
C ALA A 235 37.65 1.99 8.35
N PRO A 236 38.89 2.52 8.20
CA PRO A 236 40.07 1.66 8.14
C PRO A 236 40.17 0.77 9.39
N GLY A 237 40.18 -0.55 9.20
CA GLY A 237 40.17 -1.50 10.32
C GLY A 237 38.80 -1.72 10.97
N ALA A 238 37.72 -1.35 10.28
CA ALA A 238 36.35 -1.58 10.75
C ALA A 238 36.10 -3.07 11.09
N PRO A 239 35.39 -3.36 12.20
CA PRO A 239 35.16 -4.73 12.67
C PRO A 239 34.27 -5.55 11.72
N SER A 240 33.44 -4.90 10.91
CA SER A 240 32.60 -5.54 9.89
C SER A 240 32.78 -4.85 8.53
N ALA A 241 34.03 -4.68 8.12
CA ALA A 241 34.38 -4.00 6.87
C ALA A 241 33.68 -4.62 5.65
N ILE A 242 32.92 -3.81 4.91
CA ILE A 242 32.25 -4.22 3.67
C ILE A 242 33.14 -3.99 2.44
N ASN A 243 32.95 -4.79 1.40
CA ASN A 243 33.62 -4.58 0.12
C ASN A 243 32.85 -3.55 -0.72
N LEU A 244 33.45 -2.38 -0.94
CA LEU A 244 32.86 -1.28 -1.69
C LEU A 244 33.82 -0.80 -2.79
N ASP A 245 33.28 -0.44 -3.94
CA ASP A 245 34.09 0.13 -5.01
C ASP A 245 34.65 1.52 -4.63
N SER A 246 35.85 1.83 -5.14
CA SER A 246 36.58 3.06 -4.81
C SER A 246 35.74 4.33 -4.99
N LYS A 247 34.95 4.40 -6.06
CA LYS A 247 34.13 5.59 -6.36
C LYS A 247 33.05 5.80 -5.30
N SER A 248 32.34 4.74 -4.91
CA SER A 248 31.33 4.80 -3.85
C SER A 248 31.97 5.08 -2.49
N TYR A 249 33.16 4.54 -2.23
CA TYR A 249 33.91 4.78 -0.99
C TYR A 249 34.33 6.26 -0.85
N ASP A 250 34.92 6.83 -1.90
CA ASP A 250 35.38 8.22 -1.91
C ASP A 250 34.22 9.19 -1.72
N LYS A 251 33.10 8.96 -2.42
CA LYS A 251 31.89 9.78 -2.30
C LYS A 251 31.29 9.69 -0.89
N THR A 252 31.21 8.50 -0.33
CA THR A 252 30.72 8.29 1.05
C THR A 252 31.62 8.99 2.06
N THR A 253 32.95 8.91 1.88
CA THR A 253 33.93 9.60 2.74
C THR A 253 33.72 11.11 2.76
N GLN A 254 33.39 11.72 1.62
CA GLN A 254 33.04 13.14 1.56
C GLN A 254 31.70 13.42 2.24
N ASN A 255 30.67 12.61 1.97
CA ASN A 255 29.34 12.78 2.54
C ASN A 255 29.30 12.64 4.06
N VAL A 256 30.20 11.84 4.66
CA VAL A 256 30.29 11.65 6.11
C VAL A 256 30.78 12.91 6.83
N LYS A 257 31.49 13.82 6.13
CA LYS A 257 31.89 15.12 6.69
C LYS A 257 30.70 16.03 7.00
N GLU A 258 29.62 15.89 6.24
CA GLU A 258 28.35 16.58 6.44
C GLU A 258 27.21 15.55 6.57
N PRO A 259 27.03 14.95 7.76
CA PRO A 259 26.10 13.85 7.96
C PRO A 259 24.65 14.20 7.58
N GLY A 260 24.03 13.33 6.79
CA GLY A 260 22.64 13.44 6.38
C GLY A 260 21.98 12.07 6.22
N ARG A 261 20.66 12.05 6.02
CA ARG A 261 19.89 10.81 5.85
C ARG A 261 20.30 9.98 4.63
N TYR A 262 20.93 10.63 3.66
CA TYR A 262 21.32 10.05 2.37
C TYR A 262 22.84 9.92 2.24
N THR A 263 23.60 10.06 3.33
CA THR A 263 25.07 9.98 3.31
C THR A 263 25.59 8.69 2.69
N PHE A 264 24.92 7.56 2.92
CA PHE A 264 25.30 6.23 2.44
C PHE A 264 24.50 5.74 1.22
N GLU A 265 23.78 6.60 0.50
CA GLU A 265 22.87 6.17 -0.58
C GLU A 265 23.60 5.40 -1.69
N ASP A 266 24.73 5.92 -2.18
CA ASP A 266 25.53 5.24 -3.22
C ASP A 266 26.10 3.90 -2.72
N ALA A 267 26.62 3.88 -1.49
CA ALA A 267 27.18 2.67 -0.90
C ALA A 267 26.09 1.59 -0.67
N GLN A 268 24.93 2.00 -0.19
CA GLN A 268 23.79 1.12 0.03
C GLN A 268 23.28 0.53 -1.29
N GLU A 269 23.19 1.33 -2.36
CA GLU A 269 22.79 0.86 -3.69
C GLU A 269 23.77 -0.17 -4.24
N HIS A 270 25.08 0.06 -4.07
CA HIS A 270 26.12 -0.88 -4.46
C HIS A 270 25.95 -2.23 -3.76
N ILE A 271 25.86 -2.22 -2.42
CA ILE A 271 25.72 -3.44 -1.62
C ILE A 271 24.40 -4.17 -1.90
N TYR A 272 23.30 -3.43 -2.10
CA TYR A 272 22.04 -4.01 -2.51
C TYR A 272 22.16 -4.75 -3.85
N LYS A 273 22.78 -4.14 -4.87
CA LYS A 273 22.99 -4.78 -6.17
C LYS A 273 23.87 -6.02 -6.07
N LEU A 274 24.95 -5.94 -5.29
CA LEU A 274 25.84 -7.07 -5.02
C LEU A 274 25.07 -8.27 -4.46
N MET A 275 24.34 -8.07 -3.36
CA MET A 275 23.52 -9.13 -2.75
C MET A 275 22.44 -9.65 -3.70
N LYS A 276 21.79 -8.77 -4.46
CA LYS A 276 20.73 -9.13 -5.42
C LYS A 276 21.24 -10.01 -6.55
N SER A 277 22.47 -9.78 -7.03
CA SER A 277 23.06 -10.55 -8.13
C SER A 277 23.80 -11.82 -7.70
N ASP A 278 24.25 -11.92 -6.44
CA ASP A 278 25.08 -13.03 -5.97
C ASP A 278 24.46 -13.80 -4.79
N SER A 279 24.46 -13.20 -3.60
CA SER A 279 24.08 -13.92 -2.36
C SER A 279 22.60 -14.35 -2.35
N TYR A 280 21.70 -13.52 -2.88
CA TYR A 280 20.26 -13.81 -2.85
C TYR A 280 19.86 -14.98 -3.78
N PRO A 281 20.32 -15.05 -5.06
CA PRO A 281 20.14 -16.25 -5.87
C PRO A 281 20.73 -17.53 -5.27
N ARG A 282 21.80 -17.43 -4.46
CA ARG A 282 22.35 -18.56 -3.71
C ARG A 282 21.45 -18.95 -2.54
N PHE A 283 20.94 -17.98 -1.79
CA PHE A 283 19.95 -18.21 -0.72
C PHE A 283 18.71 -18.96 -1.21
N ILE A 284 18.09 -18.55 -2.32
CA ILE A 284 16.89 -19.21 -2.86
C ILE A 284 17.16 -20.66 -3.32
N ARG A 285 18.40 -20.96 -3.74
CA ARG A 285 18.82 -22.32 -4.13
C ARG A 285 19.34 -23.15 -2.96
N SER A 286 19.55 -22.55 -1.78
CA SER A 286 20.10 -23.21 -0.61
C SER A 286 19.14 -24.26 -0.03
N SER A 287 19.67 -25.30 0.61
CA SER A 287 18.85 -26.29 1.30
C SER A 287 17.99 -25.66 2.40
N ALA A 288 18.51 -24.64 3.10
CA ALA A 288 17.77 -23.93 4.15
C ALA A 288 16.45 -23.33 3.65
N TYR A 289 16.46 -22.65 2.50
CA TYR A 289 15.23 -22.11 1.89
C TYR A 289 14.31 -23.23 1.38
N GLN A 290 14.88 -24.27 0.75
CA GLN A 290 14.10 -25.39 0.21
C GLN A 290 13.39 -26.19 1.32
N GLU A 291 14.02 -26.34 2.49
CA GLU A 291 13.42 -26.99 3.67
C GLU A 291 12.25 -26.17 4.23
N LEU A 292 12.38 -24.84 4.32
CA LEU A 292 11.28 -23.95 4.72
C LEU A 292 10.10 -24.05 3.75
N LEU A 293 10.37 -24.11 2.45
CA LEU A 293 9.34 -24.26 1.43
C LEU A 293 8.64 -25.64 1.49
N GLN A 294 9.29 -26.66 2.05
CA GLN A 294 8.76 -28.03 2.17
C GLN A 294 8.11 -28.33 3.53
N ALA A 295 8.25 -27.46 4.53
CA ALA A 295 7.89 -27.74 5.93
C ALA A 295 6.41 -28.15 6.14
N LYS A 296 5.47 -27.77 5.26
CA LYS A 296 4.07 -28.23 5.32
C LYS A 296 3.88 -29.74 5.01
N LYS A 297 4.83 -30.44 4.36
CA LYS A 297 4.67 -31.88 4.06
C LYS A 297 4.85 -32.81 5.26
N LYS A 298 5.47 -32.36 6.36
CA LYS A 298 5.80 -33.23 7.50
C LYS A 298 4.74 -33.26 8.60
N SER A 299 3.83 -32.29 8.69
CA SER A 299 2.81 -32.27 9.74
C SER A 299 1.66 -33.26 9.48
N GLU A 300 1.25 -33.46 8.23
CA GLU A 300 0.18 -34.43 7.88
C GLU A 300 0.61 -35.90 8.03
N HIS A 301 1.90 -36.24 7.88
CA HIS A 301 2.38 -37.62 8.03
C HIS A 301 2.69 -38.06 9.46
N SER A 302 2.45 -37.21 10.47
CA SER A 302 2.74 -37.54 11.87
C SER A 302 1.49 -37.85 12.73
N MET A 303 0.27 -37.63 12.21
CA MET A 303 -0.98 -37.93 12.94
C MET A 303 -1.64 -39.27 12.58
N ASP A 304 -1.05 -40.10 11.70
CA ASP A 304 -1.65 -41.38 11.28
C ASP A 304 -0.88 -42.63 11.79
N ARG A 305 -0.17 -42.49 12.91
CA ARG A 305 0.47 -43.63 13.61
C ARG A 305 0.04 -43.73 15.08
N ARG A 306 -1.26 -43.57 15.35
CA ARG A 306 -1.87 -44.06 16.59
C ARG A 306 -2.82 -45.22 16.28
N THR A 307 -2.37 -46.40 16.72
CA THR A 307 -3.13 -47.57 17.17
C THR A 307 -3.96 -48.36 16.16
N SER A 308 -3.27 -49.23 15.41
CA SER A 308 -3.80 -50.45 14.78
C SER A 308 -4.35 -51.51 15.77
N PHE A 309 -4.56 -51.17 17.04
CA PHE A 309 -5.10 -52.07 18.06
C PHE A 309 -6.62 -51.86 18.31
N GLU A 310 -7.19 -50.71 17.96
CA GLU A 310 -8.63 -50.45 18.12
C GLU A 310 -9.50 -51.06 17.01
N LYS A 311 -8.94 -51.34 15.83
CA LYS A 311 -9.66 -52.01 14.74
C LYS A 311 -9.83 -53.52 14.92
N PHE A 312 -9.17 -54.14 15.91
CA PHE A 312 -9.34 -55.57 16.22
C PHE A 312 -10.49 -55.83 17.22
N ALA A 313 -10.74 -54.88 18.14
CA ALA A 313 -11.77 -55.03 19.17
C ALA A 313 -13.22 -54.90 18.66
N GLN A 314 -13.43 -54.38 17.45
CA GLN A 314 -14.76 -54.25 16.85
C GLN A 314 -15.21 -55.45 15.99
N ASN A 315 -14.34 -56.43 15.72
CA ASN A 315 -14.65 -57.56 14.84
C ASN A 315 -14.95 -58.89 15.55
N VAL A 316 -14.98 -58.94 16.89
CA VAL A 316 -15.19 -60.20 17.64
C VAL A 316 -16.60 -60.31 18.26
N GLY A 317 -17.51 -59.39 17.95
CA GLY A 317 -18.77 -59.23 18.69
C GLY A 317 -20.07 -59.52 17.94
N ARG A 318 -20.08 -60.09 16.73
CA ARG A 318 -21.34 -60.43 16.03
C ARG A 318 -21.22 -61.70 15.18
N ASN A 319 -21.56 -62.83 15.79
CA ASN A 319 -21.97 -64.04 15.08
C ASN A 319 -22.90 -64.87 15.98
N ILE A 320 -24.22 -64.62 15.91
CA ILE A 320 -25.28 -65.61 16.18
C ILE A 320 -26.45 -65.34 15.20
N PRO A 321 -26.90 -66.32 14.39
CA PRO A 321 -28.01 -66.16 13.44
C PRO A 321 -29.28 -66.92 13.87
N ILE A 322 -30.49 -66.37 13.65
CA ILE A 322 -31.76 -67.13 13.56
C ILE A 322 -32.70 -66.48 12.50
N PHE A 323 -33.36 -67.36 11.74
CA PHE A 323 -34.13 -67.26 10.48
C PHE A 323 -35.48 -66.46 10.47
N PRO A 324 -36.16 -66.33 9.29
CA PRO A 324 -37.02 -65.20 8.89
C PRO A 324 -38.54 -65.51 8.89
N CYS A 325 -39.38 -64.50 8.66
CA CYS A 325 -40.70 -64.73 8.05
C CYS A 325 -41.26 -63.50 7.30
N HIS A 326 -42.12 -63.84 6.34
CA HIS A 326 -42.58 -63.13 5.15
C HIS A 326 -43.85 -62.26 5.38
N LYS A 327 -44.09 -61.36 4.41
CA LYS A 327 -45.39 -60.95 3.81
C LYS A 327 -46.17 -59.73 4.35
N ASN A 328 -46.28 -58.77 3.43
CA ASN A 328 -47.49 -58.08 2.92
C ASN A 328 -48.24 -57.10 3.82
N CYS A 329 -48.27 -55.82 3.41
CA CYS A 329 -49.48 -55.12 2.90
C CYS A 329 -49.31 -53.59 2.97
N THR A 330 -49.35 -52.91 1.82
CA THR A 330 -49.83 -51.53 1.65
C THR A 330 -51.23 -51.61 1.01
N PRO A 331 -52.01 -50.51 0.83
CA PRO A 331 -52.05 -49.19 1.49
C PRO A 331 -53.49 -48.80 1.91
N THR A 332 -53.69 -47.71 2.68
CA THR A 332 -54.97 -46.95 2.59
C THR A 332 -54.77 -45.47 2.91
N LEU A 333 -55.19 -44.64 1.95
CA LEU A 333 -55.40 -43.19 2.03
C LEU A 333 -56.58 -42.83 2.94
N ARG A 334 -56.46 -41.74 3.73
CA ARG A 334 -57.55 -40.75 3.83
C ARG A 334 -57.06 -39.40 4.36
N ALA A 335 -57.50 -38.38 3.64
CA ALA A 335 -57.35 -36.96 3.90
C ALA A 335 -58.03 -36.48 5.18
N SER A 336 -57.62 -35.31 5.68
CA SER A 336 -58.53 -34.18 5.89
C SER A 336 -57.76 -32.90 6.22
N THR A 337 -57.93 -31.92 5.35
CA THR A 337 -57.74 -30.47 5.53
C THR A 337 -58.75 -29.90 6.52
N ASN A 338 -58.36 -28.86 7.26
CA ASN A 338 -59.13 -27.67 7.70
C ASN A 338 -58.13 -26.78 8.45
N LEU A 339 -57.63 -25.67 7.90
CA LEU A 339 -58.22 -24.32 7.82
C LEU A 339 -58.85 -23.81 9.12
N LEU A 340 -58.10 -22.96 9.82
CA LEU A 340 -58.50 -21.63 10.29
C LEU A 340 -57.29 -20.71 10.26
#